data_AF-A0A925SSW3-F1
#
_entry.id   AF-A0A925SSW3-F1
#
_cell.length_a   1.000
_cell.length_b   1.000
_cell.length_c   1.000
_cell.angle_alpha   90.00
_cell.angle_beta   90.00
_cell.angle_gamma   90.00
#
_symmetry.space_group_name_H-M   'P 1'
#
loop_
_entity.id
_entity.type
_entity.pdbx_description
1 polymer ?
#
loop_
_entity_poly.entity_id
_entity_poly.type
_entity_poly.pdbx_seq_one_letter_code
_entity_poly.pdbx_strand_id
1 'polypeptide(L)'
;MGDMLQALKMSVAVLGVGAFAVGTIAPAEAACQLIKATHSAGSKAEAARSSQALVLQSAANLRRAKRWAYVTLYAYRVKGDPFWKAVRPAGVPRQAQLKPDIVTSRFYTTCFTGVVVPFVCTTGSSVCGQ
;
A
#
# COMPACT_ATOMS: atom_id res chain seq x y z
N MET A 1 18.91 -42.14 -65.87
CA MET A 1 18.61 -42.19 -64.43
C MET A 1 19.64 -41.31 -63.76
N GLY A 2 19.40 -40.00 -63.71
CA GLY A 2 18.29 -39.45 -62.92
C GLY A 2 18.80 -39.38 -61.48
N ASP A 3 19.51 -38.31 -61.13
CA ASP A 3 18.88 -37.15 -60.49
C ASP A 3 18.26 -37.54 -59.14
N MET A 4 19.06 -37.76 -58.09
CA MET A 4 18.46 -37.74 -56.73
C MET A 4 19.40 -37.52 -55.54
N LEU A 5 20.74 -37.60 -55.70
CA LEU A 5 21.64 -37.51 -54.53
C LEU A 5 22.73 -36.43 -54.62
N GLN A 6 22.56 -35.43 -55.49
CA GLN A 6 23.28 -34.15 -55.36
C GLN A 6 22.39 -33.02 -54.83
N ALA A 7 21.07 -33.23 -54.77
CA ALA A 7 20.11 -32.30 -54.16
C ALA A 7 20.07 -32.38 -52.62
N LEU A 8 20.87 -33.25 -51.99
CA LEU A 8 20.93 -33.36 -50.52
C LEU A 8 21.85 -32.32 -49.86
N LYS A 9 22.57 -31.51 -50.65
CA LYS A 9 23.56 -30.55 -50.12
C LYS A 9 23.09 -29.10 -50.08
N MET A 10 21.90 -28.78 -50.58
CA MET A 10 21.41 -27.40 -50.62
C MET A 10 19.90 -27.35 -50.40
N SER A 11 19.47 -27.40 -49.14
CA SER A 11 18.14 -26.95 -48.71
C SER A 11 18.24 -26.56 -47.24
N VAL A 12 18.59 -25.30 -46.99
CA VAL A 12 17.64 -24.29 -46.50
C VAL A 12 17.48 -24.38 -44.98
N ALA A 13 18.24 -23.51 -44.33
CA ALA A 13 17.74 -22.56 -43.34
C ALA A 13 16.41 -22.95 -42.67
N VAL A 14 16.51 -23.62 -41.52
CA VAL A 14 15.45 -23.58 -40.51
C VAL A 14 16.02 -22.89 -39.29
N LEU A 15 15.72 -21.60 -39.24
CA LEU A 15 15.60 -20.72 -38.08
C LEU A 15 15.52 -21.49 -36.75
N GLY A 16 16.66 -21.57 -36.05
CA GLY A 16 16.68 -21.91 -34.63
C GLY A 16 16.09 -20.74 -33.85
N VAL A 17 14.77 -20.70 -33.74
CA VAL A 17 14.06 -19.83 -32.79
C VAL A 17 14.57 -20.18 -31.40
N GLY A 18 15.40 -19.31 -30.84
CA GLY A 18 15.84 -19.41 -29.45
C GLY A 18 14.61 -19.54 -28.57
N ALA A 19 14.53 -20.66 -27.85
CA ALA A 19 13.47 -20.93 -26.90
C ALA A 19 13.40 -19.78 -25.90
N PHE A 20 12.41 -18.89 -26.09
CA PHE A 20 11.98 -17.97 -25.06
C PHE A 20 11.44 -18.84 -23.93
N ALA A 21 12.28 -19.05 -22.92
CA ALA A 21 11.86 -19.65 -21.67
C ALA A 21 10.68 -18.83 -21.16
N VAL A 22 9.47 -19.38 -21.26
CA VAL A 22 8.29 -18.89 -20.57
C VAL A 22 8.52 -19.22 -19.10
N GLY A 23 9.37 -18.41 -18.45
CA GLY A 23 9.41 -18.36 -17.01
C GLY A 23 8.00 -18.04 -16.58
N THR A 24 7.38 -18.96 -15.86
CA THR A 24 6.10 -18.73 -15.19
C THR A 24 6.22 -17.39 -14.48
N ILE A 25 5.50 -16.40 -14.97
CA ILE A 25 5.38 -15.09 -14.34
C ILE A 25 4.62 -15.39 -13.06
N ALA A 26 5.34 -15.73 -11.98
CA ALA A 26 4.74 -15.70 -10.66
C ALA A 26 4.22 -14.26 -10.52
N PRO A 27 2.95 -14.06 -10.16
CA PRO A 27 2.49 -12.72 -9.87
C PRO A 27 3.47 -12.16 -8.83
N ALA A 28 4.02 -10.98 -9.07
CA ALA A 28 4.84 -10.32 -8.06
C ALA A 28 4.00 -10.26 -6.79
N GLU A 29 4.35 -11.08 -5.80
CA GLU A 29 3.71 -11.14 -4.48
C GLU A 29 3.65 -9.70 -3.99
N ALA A 30 2.46 -9.10 -4.04
CA ALA A 30 2.28 -7.72 -3.67
C ALA A 30 2.50 -7.65 -2.16
N ALA A 31 3.72 -7.27 -1.76
CA ALA A 31 4.08 -7.19 -0.36
C ALA A 31 3.29 -6.03 0.25
N CYS A 32 2.23 -6.34 0.99
CA CYS A 32 1.38 -5.36 1.65
C CYS A 32 1.95 -5.01 3.04
N GLN A 33 2.00 -3.73 3.35
CA GLN A 33 2.33 -3.24 4.69
C GLN A 33 1.26 -2.28 5.19
N LEU A 34 0.84 -2.49 6.44
CA LEU A 34 -0.08 -1.59 7.11
C LEU A 34 0.65 -0.32 7.55
N ILE A 35 0.21 0.82 7.04
CA ILE A 35 0.62 2.13 7.49
C ILE A 35 -0.48 2.73 8.36
N LYS A 36 -0.07 3.25 9.51
CA LYS A 36 -0.93 3.95 10.45
C LYS A 36 -0.26 5.28 10.79
N ALA A 37 -0.99 6.38 10.64
CA ALA A 37 -0.52 7.69 11.05
C ALA A 37 -1.58 8.39 11.90
N THR A 38 -1.14 9.05 12.96
CA THR A 38 -2.00 9.83 13.85
C THR A 38 -1.56 11.29 13.80
N HIS A 39 -2.53 12.21 13.71
CA HIS A 39 -2.28 13.64 13.83
C HIS A 39 -3.33 14.30 14.72
N SER A 40 -2.94 15.37 15.40
CA SER A 40 -3.84 16.19 16.21
C SER A 40 -3.93 17.61 15.70
N ALA A 41 -5.09 18.25 15.80
CA ALA A 41 -5.28 19.62 15.35
C ALA A 41 -6.38 20.34 16.14
N GLY A 42 -6.53 21.64 15.87
CA GLY A 42 -7.61 22.47 16.41
C GLY A 42 -9.00 22.10 15.89
N SER A 43 -9.08 21.38 14.76
CA SER A 43 -10.34 20.92 14.17
C SER A 43 -10.28 19.46 13.70
N LYS A 44 -11.43 18.77 13.69
CA LYS A 44 -11.56 17.39 13.18
C LYS A 44 -11.10 17.27 11.73
N ALA A 45 -11.49 18.22 10.88
CA ALA A 45 -11.19 18.18 9.44
C ALA A 45 -9.70 18.36 9.15
N GLU A 46 -9.01 19.19 9.92
CA GLU A 46 -7.57 19.38 9.80
C GLU A 46 -6.81 18.15 10.32
N ALA A 47 -7.18 17.64 11.50
CA ALA A 47 -6.55 16.45 12.07
C ALA A 47 -6.65 15.25 11.11
N ALA A 48 -7.82 15.05 10.49
CA ALA A 48 -8.03 13.99 9.51
C ALA A 48 -7.23 14.19 8.21
N ARG A 49 -7.16 15.41 7.68
CA ARG A 49 -6.37 15.70 6.47
C ARG A 49 -4.89 15.50 6.73
N SER A 50 -4.37 15.98 7.84
CA SER A 50 -2.96 15.82 8.21
C SER A 50 -2.60 14.36 8.47
N SER A 51 -3.46 13.58 9.12
CA SER A 51 -3.22 12.15 9.31
C SER A 51 -3.21 11.38 7.99
N GLN A 52 -4.09 11.71 7.03
CA GLN A 52 -4.08 11.13 5.69
C GLN A 52 -2.83 11.53 4.89
N ALA A 53 -2.39 12.78 4.98
CA ALA A 53 -1.17 13.26 4.34
C ALA A 53 0.07 12.51 4.85
N LEU A 54 0.14 12.24 6.16
CA LEU A 54 1.22 11.44 6.75
C LEU A 54 1.21 9.99 6.25
N VAL A 55 0.04 9.38 6.02
CA VAL A 55 -0.05 8.05 5.40
C VAL A 55 0.51 8.09 3.97
N LEU A 56 0.19 9.11 3.19
CA LEU A 56 0.72 9.27 1.82
C LEU A 56 2.23 9.44 1.82
N GLN A 57 2.77 10.27 2.72
CA GLN A 57 4.21 10.45 2.87
C GLN A 57 4.89 9.14 3.28
N SER A 58 4.30 8.42 4.23
CA SER A 58 4.81 7.12 4.68
C SER A 58 4.75 6.07 3.56
N ALA A 59 3.70 6.05 2.74
CA ALA A 59 3.59 5.18 1.57
C ALA A 59 4.65 5.51 0.52
N ALA A 60 4.93 6.79 0.28
CA ALA A 60 6.00 7.21 -0.62
C ALA A 60 7.39 6.82 -0.09
N ASN A 61 7.62 6.96 1.22
CA ASN A 61 8.84 6.52 1.88
C ASN A 61 8.99 4.99 1.76
N LEU A 62 7.91 4.25 2.00
CA LEU A 62 7.89 2.80 1.88
C LEU A 62 8.18 2.33 0.46
N ARG A 63 7.56 2.96 -0.54
CA ARG A 63 7.84 2.70 -1.96
C ARG A 63 9.33 2.82 -2.26
N ARG A 64 9.97 3.91 -1.80
CA ARG A 64 11.42 4.12 -2.00
C ARG A 64 12.27 3.10 -1.24
N ALA A 65 11.92 2.80 0.02
CA ALA A 65 12.65 1.85 0.84
C ALA A 65 12.58 0.41 0.30
N LYS A 66 11.45 0.02 -0.28
CA LYS A 66 11.23 -1.30 -0.89
C LYS A 66 11.58 -1.36 -2.38
N ARG A 67 11.95 -0.23 -2.99
CA ARG A 67 12.19 -0.07 -4.43
C ARG A 67 11.03 -0.55 -5.30
N TRP A 68 9.80 -0.41 -4.81
CA TRP A 68 8.60 -0.70 -5.60
C TRP A 68 8.43 0.35 -6.70
N ALA A 69 8.03 -0.09 -7.88
CA ALA A 69 7.70 0.78 -9.00
C ALA A 69 6.46 1.63 -8.67
N TYR A 70 5.46 1.02 -8.05
CA TYR A 70 4.23 1.69 -7.64
C TYR A 70 3.66 1.12 -6.34
N VAL A 71 2.70 1.86 -5.76
CA VAL A 71 1.96 1.43 -4.57
C VAL A 71 0.48 1.67 -4.76
N THR A 72 -0.31 0.73 -4.27
CA THR A 72 -1.76 0.83 -4.17
C THR A 72 -2.14 0.91 -2.69
N LEU A 73 -3.05 1.82 -2.36
CA LEU A 73 -3.52 2.05 -1.00
C LEU A 73 -4.95 1.54 -0.86
N TYR A 74 -5.19 0.78 0.19
CA TYR A 74 -6.51 0.28 0.56
C TYR A 74 -6.87 0.76 1.96
N ALA A 75 -8.10 1.23 2.13
CA ALA A 75 -8.59 1.61 3.45
C ALA A 75 -8.51 0.41 4.41
N TYR A 76 -7.82 0.60 5.54
CA TYR A 76 -7.66 -0.44 6.55
C TYR A 76 -8.04 0.11 7.91
N ARG A 77 -9.02 -0.53 8.56
CA ARG A 77 -9.47 -0.12 9.88
C ARG A 77 -8.38 -0.40 10.92
N VAL A 78 -7.76 0.66 11.39
CA VAL A 78 -6.80 0.62 12.49
C VAL A 78 -7.50 0.92 13.80
N LYS A 79 -7.07 0.25 14.88
CA LYS A 79 -7.34 0.77 16.21
C LYS A 79 -6.64 2.13 16.30
N GLY A 80 -7.38 3.15 16.72
CA GLY A 80 -6.79 4.44 17.02
C GLY A 80 -5.56 4.22 17.89
N ASP A 81 -4.45 4.86 17.52
CA ASP A 81 -3.24 4.87 18.34
C ASP A 81 -3.02 6.31 18.73
N PRO A 82 -3.89 6.81 19.61
CA PRO A 82 -3.76 8.18 20.00
C PRO A 82 -2.65 8.22 21.03
N PHE A 83 -2.03 9.38 21.14
CA PHE A 83 -1.03 9.75 22.15
C PHE A 83 -1.43 9.41 23.62
N TRP A 84 -2.61 8.85 23.83
CA TRP A 84 -3.25 8.42 25.06
C TRP A 84 -2.53 7.30 25.78
N LYS A 85 -1.67 6.46 25.17
CA LYS A 85 -0.96 5.43 25.98
C LYS A 85 -0.18 6.02 27.15
N ALA A 86 0.37 7.22 26.96
CA ALA A 86 1.09 7.95 28.02
C ALA A 86 0.14 8.60 29.05
N VAL A 87 -1.09 8.94 28.66
CA VAL A 87 -2.02 9.76 29.47
C VAL A 87 -3.19 8.95 30.05
N ARG A 88 -3.51 7.82 29.43
CA ARG A 88 -4.60 6.88 29.74
C ARG A 88 -4.17 5.44 29.38
N PRO A 89 -3.60 4.70 30.33
CA PRO A 89 -3.12 3.33 30.12
C PRO A 89 -4.21 2.37 29.63
N ALA A 90 -5.45 2.60 30.05
CA ALA A 90 -6.63 1.82 29.65
C ALA A 90 -7.11 2.09 28.20
N GLY A 91 -6.46 2.98 27.46
CA GLY A 91 -6.81 3.32 26.09
C GLY A 91 -7.89 4.40 26.00
N VAL A 92 -8.54 4.48 24.83
CA VAL A 92 -9.54 5.51 24.53
C VAL A 92 -10.92 5.07 24.99
N PRO A 93 -11.61 5.83 25.86
CA PRO A 93 -13.00 5.58 26.20
C PRO A 93 -13.88 5.72 24.97
N ARG A 94 -14.90 4.85 24.85
CA ARG A 94 -15.80 4.84 23.69
C ARG A 94 -16.47 6.18 23.44
N GLN A 95 -16.80 6.93 24.50
CA GLN A 95 -17.40 8.27 24.37
C GLN A 95 -16.47 9.33 23.77
N ALA A 96 -15.14 9.11 23.79
CA ALA A 96 -14.20 10.03 23.17
C ALA A 96 -14.08 9.79 21.65
N GLN A 97 -14.64 8.71 21.12
CA GLN A 97 -14.62 8.43 19.68
C GLN A 97 -15.64 9.30 18.94
N LEU A 98 -15.14 10.10 17.99
CA LEU A 98 -15.94 11.01 17.19
C LEU A 98 -16.43 10.31 15.92
N LYS A 99 -17.70 9.89 15.94
CA LYS A 99 -18.40 9.36 14.77
C LYS A 99 -18.95 10.50 13.89
N PRO A 100 -19.20 10.28 12.58
CA PRO A 100 -18.81 9.09 11.81
C PRO A 100 -17.29 9.04 11.55
N ASP A 101 -16.80 7.81 11.28
CA ASP A 101 -15.46 7.59 10.74
C ASP A 101 -15.39 8.13 9.29
N ILE A 102 -14.24 8.64 8.88
CA ILE A 102 -14.02 9.14 7.52
C ILE A 102 -13.36 8.02 6.72
N VAL A 103 -14.16 7.35 5.89
CA VAL A 103 -13.73 6.20 5.10
C VAL A 103 -13.76 6.55 3.63
N THR A 104 -12.66 6.27 2.93
CA THR A 104 -12.54 6.35 1.47
C THR A 104 -12.06 5.00 0.93
N SER A 105 -11.83 4.87 -0.37
CA SER A 105 -11.21 3.65 -0.93
C SER A 105 -9.79 3.41 -0.41
N ARG A 106 -9.08 4.48 -0.03
CA ARG A 106 -7.65 4.45 0.35
C ARG A 106 -7.41 4.59 1.85
N PHE A 107 -8.32 5.23 2.57
CA PHE A 107 -8.12 5.64 3.95
C PHE A 107 -9.27 5.22 4.84
N TYR A 108 -8.94 4.66 5.99
CA TYR A 108 -9.88 4.53 7.10
C TYR A 108 -9.43 5.45 8.21
N THR A 109 -10.15 6.53 8.46
CA THR A 109 -9.78 7.53 9.47
C THR A 109 -10.78 7.53 10.61
N THR A 110 -10.27 7.31 11.82
CA THR A 110 -11.04 7.39 13.05
C THR A 110 -10.55 8.57 13.87
N CYS A 111 -11.47 9.40 14.34
CA CYS A 111 -11.17 10.58 15.14
C CYS A 111 -11.65 10.42 16.58
N PHE A 112 -10.98 11.14 17.47
CA PHE A 112 -11.25 11.15 18.89
C PHE A 112 -11.11 12.57 19.42
N THR A 113 -11.86 12.91 20.47
CA THR A 113 -11.56 14.08 21.29
C THR A 113 -10.26 13.81 22.01
N GLY A 114 -9.28 14.72 21.99
CA GLY A 114 -8.03 14.53 22.72
C GLY A 114 -8.09 15.06 24.15
N VAL A 115 -7.06 14.77 24.93
CA VAL A 115 -6.94 15.23 26.33
C VAL A 115 -6.26 16.60 26.42
N VAL A 116 -5.18 16.79 25.64
CA VAL A 116 -4.39 18.03 25.61
C VAL A 116 -4.77 18.90 24.40
N VAL A 117 -5.04 18.26 23.27
CA VAL A 117 -5.42 18.87 21.99
C VAL A 117 -6.84 18.43 21.64
N PRO A 118 -7.68 19.30 21.04
CA PRO A 118 -9.12 19.05 21.00
C PRO A 118 -9.47 17.85 20.10
N PHE A 119 -8.74 17.63 19.00
CA PHE A 119 -9.02 16.55 18.06
C PHE A 119 -7.76 15.75 17.74
N VAL A 120 -7.89 14.43 17.74
CA VAL A 120 -6.86 13.47 17.35
C VAL A 120 -7.46 12.49 16.35
N CYS A 121 -6.92 12.41 15.14
CA CYS A 121 -7.36 11.47 14.12
C CYS A 121 -6.24 10.50 13.75
N THR A 122 -6.60 9.21 13.66
CA THR A 122 -5.72 8.14 13.19
C THR A 122 -6.24 7.62 11.86
N THR A 123 -5.39 7.64 10.84
CA THR A 123 -5.67 7.05 9.53
C THR A 123 -4.90 5.76 9.35
N GLY A 124 -5.60 4.72 8.91
CA GLY A 124 -5.03 3.43 8.51
C GLY A 124 -5.18 3.18 7.02
N SER A 125 -4.11 2.66 6.41
CA SER A 125 -4.09 2.23 5.01
C SER A 125 -3.16 1.03 4.83
N SER A 126 -3.64 -0.01 4.15
CA SER A 126 -2.79 -1.09 3.68
C SER A 126 -2.15 -0.66 2.37
N VAL A 127 -0.82 -0.63 2.33
CA VAL A 127 -0.03 -0.21 1.18
C VAL A 127 0.63 -1.43 0.58
N CYS A 128 0.18 -1.82 -0.60
CA CYS A 128 0.72 -2.95 -1.35
C CYS A 128 1.51 -2.40 -2.53
N GLY A 129 2.74 -2.88 -2.73
CA GLY A 129 3.55 -2.47 -3.87
C GLY A 129 4.15 -3.65 -4.62
N GLN A 130 4.59 -3.35 -5.83
CA GLN A 130 5.30 -4.22 -6.76
C GLN A 130 6.56 -3.50 -7.23
#